data_AF-A0A1Q7CPT0-F1
#
_entry.id   AF-A0A1Q7CPT0-F1
#
_cell.length_a   1.000
_cell.length_b   1.000
_cell.length_c   1.000
_cell.angle_alpha   90.00
_cell.angle_beta   90.00
_cell.angle_gamma   90.00
#
_symmetry.space_group_name_H-M   'P 1'
#
loop_
_entity.id
_entity.type
_entity.pdbx_description
1 polymer ?
#
loop_
_entity_poly.entity_id
_entity_poly.type
_entity_poly.pdbx_seq_one_letter_code
_entity_poly.pdbx_strand_id
1 'polypeptide(L)'
;MKPSRRSFLEAGLTLPVLLGASPSFASAAQSYESGTSKDSSFDPWVEIHRENLRHNVQEISRRAASRPILAVIKNNGYGMGVTNVSKLLEPQPEIFGFAVVKLHEAMSLRDAGIRKPILLLGPFDEHNLEDAVARGIMPMIYTPLGLTLDKIAAKTQKPIPFHICIDTGIGRVGVPYRDAVPLIRDLAARKSVQIQGTMMTFTEDPDFDREQLRRFHEICASLEKEGIALGKKHAASSFSLFQHPEAFLDMVRPGMAIYGIYSENEFRRTSIMDLRPAISLKARVIYVKKLSKGDSAGYNRAYLAKEDVWVATLPVGHADGWPRAAALARDKGAKVRVNGDLYPVIASVSASHCIVEVGREERVKIGDVATFFDSQPGCRPEDVSESCGASVYDLTMHLNPLLPRRII
;
A
#
# COMPACT_ATOMS: atom_id res chain seq x y z
N MET A 1 -29.48 31.44 22.29
CA MET A 1 -28.80 32.50 21.51
C MET A 1 -27.30 32.40 21.75
N LYS A 2 -26.50 32.36 20.67
CA LYS A 2 -25.02 32.27 20.67
C LYS A 2 -24.39 33.63 21.04
N PRO A 3 -23.19 33.69 21.63
CA PRO A 3 -22.33 34.86 21.48
C PRO A 3 -21.42 34.71 20.24
N SER A 4 -21.32 35.79 19.47
CA SER A 4 -20.64 35.86 18.16
C SER A 4 -19.29 36.58 18.24
N ARG A 5 -18.43 36.26 17.27
CA ARG A 5 -17.01 36.64 17.12
C ARG A 5 -16.79 38.10 16.66
N ARG A 6 -17.05 39.12 17.49
CA ARG A 6 -16.73 40.51 17.13
C ARG A 6 -16.17 41.33 18.31
N SER A 7 -14.97 40.99 18.75
CA SER A 7 -14.23 41.85 19.68
C SER A 7 -12.72 41.62 19.59
N PHE A 8 -12.11 41.77 18.41
CA PHE A 8 -10.64 41.82 18.28
C PHE A 8 -10.16 42.57 17.03
N LEU A 9 -10.88 43.61 16.61
CA LEU A 9 -10.41 44.54 15.59
C LEU A 9 -10.77 45.95 16.04
N GLU A 10 -9.90 46.54 16.87
CA GLU A 10 -9.61 47.98 16.93
C GLU A 10 -8.57 48.23 18.04
N ALA A 11 -7.30 48.08 17.67
CA ALA A 11 -6.20 48.75 18.36
C ALA A 11 -4.96 48.80 17.45
N GLY A 12 -4.62 50.00 17.00
CA GLY A 12 -3.23 50.43 16.94
C GLY A 12 -2.43 50.16 15.67
N LEU A 13 -2.55 51.08 14.71
CA LEU A 13 -1.48 51.44 13.78
C LEU A 13 -0.20 51.86 14.54
N THR A 14 0.96 51.40 14.06
CA THR A 14 2.21 52.17 13.75
C THR A 14 3.47 51.33 14.00
N LEU A 15 4.30 51.12 12.96
CA LEU A 15 5.77 51.01 12.97
C LEU A 15 6.26 50.62 11.54
N PRO A 16 7.53 50.91 11.17
CA PRO A 16 7.90 51.47 9.87
C PRO A 16 8.36 50.42 8.86
N VAL A 17 8.39 50.83 7.59
CA VAL A 17 9.01 50.10 6.49
C VAL A 17 10.51 49.92 6.77
N LEU A 18 10.93 48.66 6.96
CA LEU A 18 12.32 48.23 6.89
C LEU A 18 12.45 47.20 5.76
N LEU A 19 13.03 47.66 4.66
CA LEU A 19 13.60 46.82 3.60
C LEU A 19 14.84 46.11 4.15
N GLY A 20 14.91 44.78 4.02
CA GLY A 20 16.17 44.05 4.16
C GLY A 20 16.06 42.67 4.79
N ALA A 21 16.62 41.68 4.08
CA ALA A 21 16.90 40.29 4.49
C ALA A 21 15.73 39.30 4.52
N SER A 22 15.64 38.49 3.46
CA SER A 22 14.96 37.19 3.49
C SER A 22 15.67 36.26 4.49
N PRO A 23 14.99 35.67 5.47
CA PRO A 23 15.60 34.63 6.28
C PRO A 23 15.72 33.36 5.43
N SER A 24 16.98 32.99 5.16
CA SER A 24 17.35 31.65 4.70
C SER A 24 16.82 30.64 5.73
N PHE A 25 15.76 29.90 5.38
CA PHE A 25 15.41 28.69 6.09
C PHE A 25 16.46 27.64 5.73
N ALA A 26 17.55 27.63 6.50
CA ALA A 26 18.46 26.51 6.52
C ALA A 26 17.66 25.26 6.86
N SER A 27 17.61 24.32 5.90
CA SER A 27 17.09 22.97 6.07
C SER A 27 17.87 22.30 7.20
N ALA A 28 17.31 22.32 8.41
CA ALA A 28 17.73 21.42 9.46
C ALA A 28 17.20 20.03 9.11
N ALA A 29 17.93 19.33 8.24
CA ALA A 29 17.82 17.89 8.14
C ALA A 29 18.27 17.32 9.49
N GLN A 30 17.32 17.14 10.42
CA GLN A 30 17.52 16.32 11.59
C GLN A 30 17.74 14.90 11.09
N SER A 31 19.01 14.49 11.02
CA SER A 31 19.39 13.10 10.96
C SER A 31 18.85 12.43 12.23
N TYR A 32 17.76 11.70 12.09
CA TYR A 32 17.37 10.72 13.11
C TYR A 32 18.47 9.65 13.14
N GLU A 33 19.44 9.82 14.04
CA GLU A 33 20.28 8.72 14.47
C GLU A 33 19.36 7.60 14.95
N SER A 34 19.55 6.39 14.41
CA SER A 34 18.81 5.20 14.77
C SER A 34 19.22 4.73 16.17
N GLY A 35 18.86 5.49 17.20
CA GLY A 35 18.68 4.95 18.53
C GLY A 35 17.56 3.94 18.46
N THR A 36 17.83 2.68 18.78
CA THR A 36 16.77 1.67 18.94
C THR A 36 15.89 2.13 20.11
N SER A 37 14.79 2.84 19.82
CA SER A 37 13.78 3.09 20.85
C SER A 37 13.35 1.73 21.38
N LYS A 38 13.46 1.54 22.70
CA LYS A 38 12.95 0.32 23.31
C LYS A 38 11.43 0.41 23.30
N ASP A 39 10.79 -0.33 22.41
CA ASP A 39 9.34 -0.48 22.42
C ASP A 39 8.91 -1.15 23.73
N SER A 40 7.80 -0.69 24.30
CA SER A 40 7.15 -1.32 25.44
C SER A 40 6.65 -2.71 25.06
N SER A 41 6.59 -3.64 26.02
CA SER A 41 5.98 -4.96 25.80
C SER A 41 4.49 -4.88 25.45
N PHE A 42 3.85 -3.73 25.71
CA PHE A 42 2.45 -3.47 25.40
C PHE A 42 2.24 -2.71 24.09
N ASP A 43 3.31 -2.23 23.45
CA ASP A 43 3.16 -1.55 22.16
C ASP A 43 2.66 -2.54 21.10
N PRO A 44 1.71 -2.13 20.26
CA PRO A 44 1.23 -2.97 19.17
C PRO A 44 2.34 -3.26 18.16
N TRP A 45 2.23 -4.40 17.47
CA TRP A 45 3.22 -4.81 16.47
C TRP A 45 2.56 -5.45 15.26
N VAL A 46 3.32 -5.45 14.18
CA VAL A 46 2.98 -6.16 12.93
C VAL A 46 3.84 -7.42 12.85
N GLU A 47 3.22 -8.57 12.55
CA GLU A 47 3.93 -9.79 12.16
C GLU A 47 3.91 -9.97 10.65
N ILE A 48 5.06 -10.39 10.10
CA ILE A 48 5.26 -10.69 8.69
C ILE A 48 5.60 -12.17 8.59
N HIS A 49 4.71 -12.95 7.99
CA HIS A 49 4.81 -14.40 7.87
C HIS A 49 5.54 -14.78 6.58
N ARG A 50 6.82 -15.14 6.68
CA ARG A 50 7.68 -15.43 5.52
C ARG A 50 7.12 -16.56 4.65
N GLU A 51 6.63 -17.61 5.30
CA GLU A 51 6.14 -18.81 4.62
C GLU A 51 4.85 -18.52 3.84
N ASN A 52 3.99 -17.64 4.36
CA ASN A 52 2.79 -17.20 3.65
C ASN A 52 3.15 -16.35 2.43
N LEU A 53 4.13 -15.42 2.54
CA LEU A 53 4.62 -14.68 1.36
C LEU A 53 5.11 -15.63 0.27
N ARG A 54 5.93 -16.63 0.63
CA ARG A 54 6.45 -17.60 -0.34
C ARG A 54 5.32 -18.41 -0.99
N HIS A 55 4.37 -18.89 -0.19
CA HIS A 55 3.18 -19.61 -0.68
C HIS A 55 2.39 -18.76 -1.68
N ASN A 56 2.13 -17.50 -1.36
CA ASN A 56 1.36 -16.61 -2.23
C ASN A 56 2.07 -16.33 -3.55
N VAL A 57 3.40 -16.17 -3.55
CA VAL A 57 4.18 -16.01 -4.79
C VAL A 57 4.08 -17.26 -5.66
N GLN A 58 4.14 -18.45 -5.07
CA GLN A 58 3.98 -19.72 -5.80
C GLN A 58 2.58 -19.86 -6.41
N GLU A 59 1.54 -19.48 -5.66
CA GLU A 59 0.16 -19.47 -6.15
C GLU A 59 -0.03 -18.51 -7.33
N ILE A 60 0.53 -17.31 -7.24
CA ILE A 60 0.48 -16.33 -8.33
C ILE A 60 1.26 -16.85 -9.55
N SER A 61 2.44 -17.43 -9.34
CA SER A 61 3.27 -17.98 -10.42
C SER A 61 2.52 -19.09 -11.16
N ARG A 62 1.90 -20.03 -10.42
CA ARG A 62 1.04 -21.09 -10.97
C ARG A 62 -0.12 -20.48 -11.76
N ARG A 63 -0.81 -19.49 -11.20
CA ARG A 63 -1.92 -18.80 -11.87
C ARG A 63 -1.48 -18.12 -13.16
N ALA A 64 -0.33 -17.44 -13.15
CA ALA A 64 0.23 -16.70 -14.27
C ALA A 64 0.96 -17.60 -15.29
N ALA A 65 0.91 -18.93 -15.13
CA ALA A 65 1.66 -19.91 -15.91
C ALA A 65 3.15 -19.56 -16.01
N SER A 66 3.77 -19.34 -14.84
CA SER A 66 5.19 -19.06 -14.64
C SER A 66 5.71 -17.79 -15.32
N ARG A 67 4.82 -16.88 -15.72
CA ARG A 67 5.22 -15.54 -16.16
C ARG A 67 5.91 -14.81 -15.00
N PRO A 68 6.96 -14.00 -15.28
CA PRO A 68 7.63 -13.24 -14.24
C PRO A 68 6.66 -12.33 -13.46
N ILE A 69 6.99 -12.09 -12.19
CA ILE A 69 6.19 -11.24 -11.30
C ILE A 69 6.94 -9.95 -11.01
N LEU A 70 6.38 -8.81 -11.41
CA LEU A 70 6.82 -7.50 -10.94
C LEU A 70 6.02 -7.14 -9.68
N ALA A 71 6.63 -7.36 -8.51
CA ALA A 71 5.96 -7.20 -7.22
C ALA A 71 5.66 -5.72 -6.93
N VAL A 72 4.38 -5.37 -6.85
CA VAL A 72 3.96 -4.01 -6.50
C VAL A 72 3.96 -3.87 -4.98
N ILE A 73 4.94 -3.14 -4.45
CA ILE A 73 5.20 -3.01 -3.00
C ILE A 73 5.18 -1.55 -2.51
N LYS A 74 4.44 -0.69 -3.21
CA LYS A 74 4.22 0.72 -2.85
C LYS A 74 3.48 0.90 -1.50
N ASN A 75 3.42 2.14 -1.04
CA ASN A 75 2.64 2.56 0.14
C ASN A 75 3.05 1.76 1.38
N ASN A 76 4.31 1.87 1.79
CA ASN A 76 4.85 1.17 2.95
C ASN A 76 4.76 -0.38 2.82
N GLY A 77 4.92 -0.91 1.60
CA GLY A 77 4.81 -2.35 1.35
C GLY A 77 3.49 -2.93 1.83
N TYR A 78 2.39 -2.19 1.60
CA TYR A 78 1.06 -2.53 2.13
C TYR A 78 1.10 -2.90 3.62
N GLY A 79 1.77 -2.06 4.41
CA GLY A 79 1.90 -2.20 5.86
C GLY A 79 3.11 -3.00 6.35
N MET A 80 3.75 -3.82 5.49
CA MET A 80 4.92 -4.62 5.88
C MET A 80 6.24 -3.83 5.92
N GLY A 81 6.31 -2.67 5.30
CA GLY A 81 7.54 -1.93 5.05
C GLY A 81 8.26 -2.39 3.79
N VAL A 82 8.57 -1.46 2.89
CA VAL A 82 9.14 -1.75 1.55
C VAL A 82 10.45 -2.54 1.63
N THR A 83 11.31 -2.23 2.60
CA THR A 83 12.60 -2.92 2.81
C THR A 83 12.41 -4.34 3.35
N ASN A 84 11.45 -4.56 4.24
CA ASN A 84 11.20 -5.88 4.82
C ASN A 84 10.67 -6.83 3.74
N VAL A 85 9.63 -6.40 3.01
CA VAL A 85 8.99 -7.25 1.99
C VAL A 85 9.93 -7.52 0.82
N SER A 86 10.70 -6.52 0.35
CA SER A 86 11.64 -6.71 -0.76
C SER A 86 12.74 -7.71 -0.43
N LYS A 87 13.32 -7.67 0.78
CA LYS A 87 14.34 -8.65 1.21
C LYS A 87 13.80 -10.08 1.28
N LEU A 88 12.52 -10.25 1.63
CA LEU A 88 11.87 -11.58 1.68
C LEU A 88 11.49 -12.10 0.29
N LEU A 89 11.18 -11.20 -0.65
CA LEU A 89 10.79 -11.54 -2.02
C LEU A 89 11.98 -11.67 -2.97
N GLU A 90 13.07 -10.94 -2.75
CA GLU A 90 14.21 -10.91 -3.67
C GLU A 90 14.84 -12.29 -3.93
N PRO A 91 14.99 -13.20 -2.95
CA PRO A 91 15.54 -14.53 -3.22
C PRO A 91 14.65 -15.43 -4.07
N GLN A 92 13.35 -15.11 -4.21
CA GLN A 92 12.39 -15.98 -4.90
C GLN A 92 12.53 -15.85 -6.43
N PRO A 93 12.73 -16.96 -7.19
CA PRO A 93 13.03 -16.90 -8.62
C PRO A 93 11.87 -16.34 -9.48
N GLU A 94 10.63 -16.44 -9.02
CA GLU A 94 9.43 -15.97 -9.71
C GLU A 94 9.35 -14.43 -9.75
N ILE A 95 9.95 -13.76 -8.76
CA ILE A 95 9.98 -12.31 -8.66
C ILE A 95 10.99 -11.76 -9.66
N PHE A 96 10.50 -11.10 -10.71
CA PHE A 96 11.34 -10.37 -11.66
C PHE A 96 11.99 -9.15 -11.02
N GLY A 97 11.20 -8.39 -10.25
CA GLY A 97 11.62 -7.13 -9.66
C GLY A 97 10.50 -6.49 -8.85
N PHE A 98 10.66 -5.20 -8.54
CA PHE A 98 9.77 -4.46 -7.67
C PHE A 98 9.22 -3.21 -8.35
N ALA A 99 7.98 -2.85 -8.04
CA ALA A 99 7.38 -1.60 -8.45
C ALA A 99 6.89 -0.81 -7.24
N VAL A 100 7.28 0.46 -7.17
CA VAL A 100 6.91 1.43 -6.12
C VAL A 100 6.45 2.74 -6.76
N VAL A 101 5.79 3.60 -5.99
CA VAL A 101 5.26 4.88 -6.52
C VAL A 101 6.09 6.06 -6.02
N LYS A 102 6.58 6.03 -4.79
CA LYS A 102 7.33 7.17 -4.23
C LYS A 102 8.82 6.98 -4.43
N LEU A 103 9.51 8.06 -4.80
CA LEU A 103 10.96 8.03 -5.03
C LEU A 103 11.73 7.52 -3.80
N HIS A 104 11.40 7.99 -2.60
CA HIS A 104 12.07 7.56 -1.38
C HIS A 104 11.91 6.04 -1.13
N GLU A 105 10.79 5.42 -1.52
CA GLU A 105 10.63 3.96 -1.44
C GLU A 105 11.60 3.27 -2.40
N ALA A 106 11.71 3.76 -3.64
CA ALA A 106 12.64 3.20 -4.63
C ALA A 106 14.10 3.33 -4.19
N MET A 107 14.47 4.49 -3.63
CA MET A 107 15.79 4.73 -3.05
C MET A 107 16.06 3.80 -1.88
N SER A 108 15.09 3.66 -0.95
CA SER A 108 15.22 2.79 0.22
C SER A 108 15.47 1.33 -0.16
N LEU A 109 14.88 0.85 -1.27
CA LEU A 109 15.16 -0.49 -1.79
C LEU A 109 16.62 -0.64 -2.24
N ARG A 110 17.18 0.37 -2.92
CA ARG A 110 18.60 0.36 -3.31
C ARG A 110 19.52 0.47 -2.10
N ASP A 111 19.21 1.35 -1.16
CA ASP A 111 19.97 1.49 0.10
C ASP A 111 19.91 0.19 0.93
N ALA A 112 18.83 -0.57 0.81
CA ALA A 112 18.67 -1.88 1.44
C ALA A 112 19.43 -3.03 0.73
N GLY A 113 20.12 -2.75 -0.37
CA GLY A 113 20.92 -3.72 -1.13
C GLY A 113 20.13 -4.54 -2.15
N ILE A 114 18.89 -4.16 -2.48
CA ILE A 114 18.09 -4.86 -3.49
C ILE A 114 18.75 -4.69 -4.87
N ARG A 115 19.02 -5.80 -5.54
CA ARG A 115 19.70 -5.89 -6.85
C ARG A 115 18.74 -6.14 -8.00
N LYS A 116 17.59 -6.77 -7.75
CA LYS A 116 16.56 -6.96 -8.79
C LYS A 116 16.09 -5.61 -9.37
N PRO A 117 15.57 -5.61 -10.62
CA PRO A 117 14.97 -4.42 -11.24
C PRO A 117 13.97 -3.71 -10.33
N ILE A 118 14.01 -2.38 -10.32
CA ILE A 118 13.05 -1.53 -9.62
C ILE A 118 12.44 -0.58 -10.64
N LEU A 119 11.12 -0.59 -10.73
CA LEU A 119 10.34 0.33 -11.54
C LEU A 119 9.69 1.40 -10.64
N LEU A 120 9.99 2.67 -10.90
CA LEU A 120 9.33 3.80 -10.28
C LEU A 120 8.12 4.21 -11.13
N LEU A 121 6.92 4.04 -10.56
CA LEU A 121 5.64 4.36 -11.20
C LEU A 121 5.22 5.83 -10.98
N GLY A 122 5.88 6.55 -10.08
CA GLY A 122 5.56 7.95 -9.78
C GLY A 122 6.28 8.93 -10.69
N PRO A 123 5.85 10.21 -10.67
CA PRO A 123 6.51 11.27 -11.41
C PRO A 123 7.88 11.60 -10.81
N PHE A 124 8.69 12.28 -11.60
CA PHE A 124 10.01 12.78 -11.24
C PHE A 124 10.21 14.14 -11.91
N ASP A 125 10.94 15.04 -11.27
CA ASP A 125 11.58 16.16 -11.95
C ASP A 125 12.92 15.70 -12.56
N GLU A 126 13.59 16.58 -13.32
CA GLU A 126 14.84 16.21 -14.00
C GLU A 126 15.95 15.79 -13.03
N HIS A 127 16.04 16.45 -11.87
CA HIS A 127 17.08 16.15 -10.88
C HIS A 127 16.86 14.79 -10.22
N ASN A 128 15.62 14.53 -9.78
CA ASN A 128 15.21 13.26 -9.21
C ASN A 128 15.31 12.10 -10.22
N LEU A 129 15.07 12.36 -11.50
CA LEU A 129 15.27 11.37 -12.56
C LEU A 129 16.74 10.98 -12.70
N GLU A 130 17.65 11.97 -12.71
CA GLU A 130 19.09 11.73 -12.78
C GLU A 130 19.56 10.86 -11.60
N ASP A 131 19.14 11.20 -10.38
CA ASP A 131 19.48 10.44 -9.17
C ASP A 131 18.92 9.01 -9.21
N ALA A 132 17.68 8.84 -9.66
CA ALA A 132 17.05 7.52 -9.79
C ALA A 132 17.80 6.64 -10.80
N VAL A 133 18.12 7.20 -11.97
CA VAL A 133 18.85 6.50 -13.04
C VAL A 133 20.26 6.13 -12.59
N ALA A 134 20.97 7.02 -11.90
CA ALA A 134 22.31 6.75 -11.37
C ALA A 134 22.32 5.55 -10.39
N ARG A 135 21.20 5.29 -9.71
CA ARG A 135 21.00 4.16 -8.79
C ARG A 135 20.35 2.94 -9.46
N GLY A 136 20.22 2.94 -10.79
CA GLY A 136 19.62 1.85 -11.55
C GLY A 136 18.13 1.63 -11.27
N ILE A 137 17.40 2.69 -10.93
CA ILE A 137 15.93 2.68 -10.83
C ILE A 137 15.36 3.05 -12.20
N MET A 138 14.50 2.20 -12.73
CA MET A 138 13.86 2.41 -14.03
C MET A 138 12.68 3.37 -13.89
N PRO A 139 12.60 4.45 -14.68
CA PRO A 139 11.42 5.30 -14.71
C PRO A 139 10.28 4.65 -15.50
N MET A 140 9.04 4.94 -15.10
CA MET A 140 7.86 4.77 -15.94
C MET A 140 7.60 6.06 -16.72
N ILE A 141 7.56 5.97 -18.05
CA ILE A 141 7.45 7.12 -18.96
C ILE A 141 6.08 7.14 -19.62
N TYR A 142 5.48 8.31 -19.65
CA TYR A 142 4.19 8.57 -20.30
C TYR A 142 4.07 10.00 -20.84
N THR A 143 5.20 10.72 -20.92
CA THR A 143 5.30 12.09 -21.42
C THR A 143 6.52 12.22 -22.34
N PRO A 144 6.59 13.26 -23.21
CA PRO A 144 7.72 13.50 -24.12
C PRO A 144 9.01 13.91 -23.40
N LEU A 145 9.72 12.95 -22.81
CA LEU A 145 10.95 13.17 -22.01
C LEU A 145 12.25 12.91 -22.75
N GLY A 146 12.19 12.61 -24.05
CA GLY A 146 13.32 12.14 -24.84
C GLY A 146 14.60 12.98 -24.70
N LEU A 147 14.49 14.32 -24.80
CA LEU A 147 15.64 15.22 -24.67
C LEU A 147 16.26 15.22 -23.27
N THR A 148 15.44 15.13 -22.22
CA THR A 148 15.91 15.04 -20.83
C THR A 148 16.65 13.72 -20.63
N LEU A 149 16.12 12.62 -21.18
CA LEU A 149 16.77 11.31 -21.12
C LEU A 149 18.11 11.29 -21.88
N ASP A 150 18.20 11.93 -23.05
CA ASP A 150 19.47 12.06 -23.79
C ASP A 150 20.55 12.72 -22.93
N LYS A 151 20.20 13.82 -22.25
CA LYS A 151 21.12 14.55 -21.37
C LYS A 151 21.61 13.68 -20.20
N ILE A 152 20.71 12.92 -19.57
CA ILE A 152 21.05 12.05 -18.44
C ILE A 152 21.87 10.84 -18.91
N ALA A 153 21.51 10.23 -20.04
CA ALA A 153 22.22 9.11 -20.63
C ALA A 153 23.66 9.50 -21.04
N ALA A 154 23.86 10.72 -21.54
CA ALA A 154 25.19 11.25 -21.84
C ALA A 154 26.08 11.37 -20.60
N LYS A 155 25.53 11.61 -19.41
CA LYS A 155 26.30 11.63 -18.16
C LYS A 155 26.67 10.23 -17.68
N THR A 156 25.75 9.28 -17.83
CA THR A 156 25.92 7.90 -17.35
C THR A 156 26.62 6.98 -18.36
N GLN A 157 26.78 7.44 -19.61
CA GLN A 157 27.39 6.71 -20.74
C GLN A 157 26.73 5.35 -20.99
N LYS A 158 25.44 5.21 -20.63
CA LYS A 158 24.66 3.97 -20.80
C LYS A 158 23.22 4.32 -21.21
N PRO A 159 22.58 3.48 -22.04
CA PRO A 159 21.16 3.62 -22.32
C PRO A 159 20.34 3.50 -21.02
N ILE A 160 19.38 4.39 -20.83
CA ILE A 160 18.49 4.38 -19.66
C ILE A 160 17.37 3.35 -19.92
N PRO A 161 17.26 2.27 -19.13
CA PRO A 161 16.16 1.33 -19.23
C PRO A 161 14.89 1.92 -18.60
N PHE A 162 13.75 1.80 -19.27
CA PHE A 162 12.47 2.35 -18.79
C PHE A 162 11.28 1.50 -19.23
N HIS A 163 10.12 1.76 -18.62
CA HIS A 163 8.85 1.20 -19.06
C HIS A 163 7.93 2.30 -19.57
N ILE A 164 7.15 2.03 -20.60
CA ILE A 164 6.13 2.97 -21.13
C ILE A 164 4.77 2.64 -20.54
N CYS A 165 4.06 3.63 -20.02
CA CYS A 165 2.67 3.47 -19.58
C CYS A 165 1.72 4.11 -20.58
N ILE A 166 0.82 3.32 -21.14
CA ILE A 166 -0.24 3.73 -22.06
C ILE A 166 -1.55 3.79 -21.27
N ASP A 167 -2.24 4.93 -21.34
CA ASP A 167 -3.60 5.07 -20.85
C ASP A 167 -4.58 4.63 -21.93
N THR A 168 -5.09 3.42 -21.78
CA THR A 168 -6.08 2.82 -22.68
C THR A 168 -7.53 3.09 -22.28
N GLY A 169 -7.76 3.82 -21.17
CA GLY A 169 -9.11 4.18 -20.75
C GLY A 169 -9.29 4.47 -19.25
N ILE A 170 -8.30 4.25 -18.39
CA ILE A 170 -8.44 4.52 -16.95
C ILE A 170 -8.46 6.02 -16.65
N GLY A 171 -7.90 6.86 -17.54
CA GLY A 171 -7.95 8.32 -17.40
C GLY A 171 -7.14 8.86 -16.22
N ARG A 172 -6.01 8.21 -15.88
CA ARG A 172 -5.23 8.50 -14.67
C ARG A 172 -3.79 8.90 -14.96
N VAL A 173 -2.97 7.91 -15.32
CA VAL A 173 -1.54 8.06 -15.64
C VAL A 173 -1.24 7.14 -16.81
N GLY A 174 -0.55 7.68 -17.80
CA GLY A 174 -0.22 7.02 -19.05
C GLY A 174 -0.38 7.99 -20.22
N VAL A 175 0.37 7.75 -21.30
CA VAL A 175 0.17 8.50 -22.54
C VAL A 175 -1.20 8.07 -23.09
N PRO A 176 -2.12 9.00 -23.41
CA PRO A 176 -3.39 8.61 -24.01
C PRO A 176 -3.15 7.71 -25.21
N TYR A 177 -3.92 6.62 -25.34
CA TYR A 177 -3.69 5.60 -26.37
C TYR A 177 -3.62 6.17 -27.80
N ARG A 178 -4.30 7.30 -28.07
CA ARG A 178 -4.28 8.02 -29.36
C ARG A 178 -2.93 8.70 -29.65
N ASP A 179 -2.20 9.07 -28.60
CA ASP A 179 -0.92 9.78 -28.67
C ASP A 179 0.28 8.85 -28.38
N ALA A 180 0.01 7.59 -28.05
CA ALA A 180 1.03 6.63 -27.64
C ALA A 180 2.04 6.31 -28.76
N VAL A 181 1.55 6.09 -29.99
CA VAL A 181 2.38 5.69 -31.13
C VAL A 181 3.47 6.74 -31.45
N PRO A 182 3.15 8.04 -31.60
CA PRO A 182 4.18 9.08 -31.79
C PRO A 182 5.25 9.11 -30.69
N LEU A 183 4.83 9.03 -29.41
CA LEU A 183 5.76 9.05 -28.28
C LEU A 183 6.69 7.83 -28.29
N ILE A 184 6.13 6.64 -28.51
CA ILE A 184 6.92 5.41 -28.51
C ILE A 184 7.92 5.41 -29.67
N ARG A 185 7.53 5.90 -30.86
CA ARG A 185 8.45 6.04 -32.00
C ARG A 185 9.61 6.99 -31.71
N ASP A 186 9.34 8.16 -31.12
CA ASP A 186 10.39 9.11 -30.72
C ASP A 186 11.39 8.43 -29.76
N LEU A 187 10.88 7.77 -28.72
CA LEU A 187 11.73 7.12 -27.72
C LEU A 187 12.50 5.93 -28.31
N ALA A 188 11.90 5.15 -29.19
CA ALA A 188 12.55 4.00 -29.84
C ALA A 188 13.66 4.40 -30.81
N ALA A 189 13.60 5.60 -31.40
CA ALA A 189 14.63 6.10 -32.31
C ALA A 189 15.91 6.57 -31.59
N ARG A 190 15.89 6.68 -30.25
CA ARG A 190 16.99 7.22 -29.45
C ARG A 190 17.90 6.10 -28.93
N LYS A 191 19.21 6.24 -29.15
CA LYS A 191 20.24 5.32 -28.62
C LYS A 191 20.49 5.48 -27.11
N SER A 192 20.05 6.59 -26.54
CA SER A 192 20.20 6.98 -25.13
C SER A 192 19.27 6.23 -24.18
N VAL A 193 18.28 5.50 -24.69
CA VAL A 193 17.25 4.86 -23.89
C VAL A 193 16.94 3.47 -24.41
N GLN A 194 16.33 2.64 -23.57
CA GLN A 194 15.92 1.29 -23.93
C GLN A 194 14.55 0.98 -23.33
N ILE A 195 13.57 0.69 -24.20
CA ILE A 195 12.25 0.21 -23.77
C ILE A 195 12.40 -1.21 -23.22
N GLN A 196 12.28 -1.38 -21.90
CA GLN A 196 12.30 -2.70 -21.25
C GLN A 196 10.91 -3.26 -20.97
N GLY A 197 9.88 -2.42 -21.01
CA GLY A 197 8.50 -2.87 -20.96
C GLY A 197 7.48 -1.82 -21.38
N THR A 198 6.27 -2.29 -21.68
CA THR A 198 5.13 -1.46 -22.05
C THR A 198 3.92 -1.92 -21.26
N MET A 199 3.16 -1.00 -20.69
CA MET A 199 2.11 -1.33 -19.73
C MET A 199 0.87 -0.48 -19.86
N MET A 200 -0.22 -1.01 -19.31
CA MET A 200 -1.47 -0.30 -19.07
C MET A 200 -2.06 -0.70 -17.72
N THR A 201 -3.11 -0.01 -17.28
CA THR A 201 -3.91 -0.38 -16.10
C THR A 201 -5.39 -0.41 -16.48
N PHE A 202 -6.09 -1.46 -16.03
CA PHE A 202 -7.52 -1.60 -16.22
C PHE A 202 -8.33 -0.66 -15.35
N THR A 203 -9.54 -0.36 -15.79
CA THR A 203 -10.60 0.26 -14.99
C THR A 203 -11.24 -0.71 -14.02
N GLU A 204 -11.10 -2.01 -14.26
CA GLU A 204 -11.76 -3.08 -13.49
C GLU A 204 -13.29 -3.11 -13.75
N ASP A 205 -13.70 -2.63 -14.93
CA ASP A 205 -15.04 -2.75 -15.50
C ASP A 205 -15.01 -3.88 -16.55
N PRO A 206 -15.68 -5.02 -16.34
CA PRO A 206 -15.57 -6.17 -17.23
C PRO A 206 -15.92 -5.90 -18.70
N ASP A 207 -16.82 -4.95 -18.98
CA ASP A 207 -17.21 -4.61 -20.34
C ASP A 207 -16.20 -3.68 -21.01
N PHE A 208 -15.69 -2.70 -20.25
CA PHE A 208 -14.71 -1.75 -20.78
C PHE A 208 -13.28 -2.29 -20.78
N ASP A 209 -12.92 -3.18 -19.86
CA ASP A 209 -11.59 -3.79 -19.75
C ASP A 209 -11.23 -4.54 -21.04
N ARG A 210 -12.19 -5.20 -21.69
CA ARG A 210 -11.98 -5.84 -23.01
C ARG A 210 -11.56 -4.83 -24.08
N GLU A 211 -12.20 -3.67 -24.10
CA GLU A 211 -11.86 -2.57 -25.02
C GLU A 211 -10.48 -1.97 -24.69
N GLN A 212 -10.15 -1.82 -23.41
CA GLN A 212 -8.83 -1.35 -23.00
C GLN A 212 -7.71 -2.30 -23.46
N LEU A 213 -7.91 -3.62 -23.31
CA LEU A 213 -6.95 -4.62 -23.74
C LEU A 213 -6.82 -4.66 -25.27
N ARG A 214 -7.95 -4.55 -26.00
CA ARG A 214 -7.94 -4.46 -27.46
C ARG A 214 -7.10 -3.27 -27.93
N ARG A 215 -7.33 -2.07 -27.38
CA ARG A 215 -6.53 -0.86 -27.69
C ARG A 215 -5.05 -1.08 -27.45
N PHE A 216 -4.70 -1.70 -26.33
CA PHE A 216 -3.31 -2.00 -25.99
C PHE A 216 -2.65 -2.92 -27.00
N HIS A 217 -3.33 -4.02 -27.38
CA HIS A 217 -2.83 -4.96 -28.37
C HIS A 217 -2.67 -4.33 -29.74
N GLU A 218 -3.62 -3.51 -30.20
CA GLU A 218 -3.54 -2.86 -31.51
C GLU A 218 -2.35 -1.90 -31.60
N ILE A 219 -2.12 -1.11 -30.56
CA ILE A 219 -0.96 -0.20 -30.49
C ILE A 219 0.34 -1.01 -30.49
N CYS A 220 0.42 -2.06 -29.66
CA CYS A 220 1.62 -2.90 -29.60
C CYS A 220 1.90 -3.56 -30.95
N ALA A 221 0.89 -4.19 -31.56
CA ALA A 221 1.04 -4.87 -32.84
C ALA A 221 1.40 -3.91 -33.99
N SER A 222 0.88 -2.68 -33.97
CA SER A 222 1.24 -1.63 -34.92
C SER A 222 2.74 -1.30 -34.86
N LEU A 223 3.26 -1.09 -33.65
CA LEU A 223 4.67 -0.74 -33.43
C LEU A 223 5.61 -1.93 -33.68
N GLU A 224 5.19 -3.15 -33.32
CA GLU A 224 5.96 -4.38 -33.56
C GLU A 224 6.09 -4.67 -35.07
N LYS A 225 5.08 -4.36 -35.89
CA LYS A 225 5.17 -4.44 -37.37
C LYS A 225 6.20 -3.47 -37.95
N GLU A 226 6.50 -2.38 -37.26
CA GLU A 226 7.56 -1.44 -37.62
C GLU A 226 8.95 -1.87 -37.10
N GLY A 227 9.04 -3.04 -36.44
CA GLY A 227 10.29 -3.53 -35.86
C GLY A 227 10.67 -2.88 -34.53
N ILE A 228 9.75 -2.13 -33.89
CA ILE A 228 10.01 -1.49 -32.60
C ILE A 228 9.88 -2.52 -31.47
N ALA A 229 10.96 -2.71 -30.71
CA ALA A 229 10.95 -3.59 -29.54
C ALA A 229 10.28 -2.90 -28.34
N LEU A 230 9.17 -3.47 -27.86
CA LEU A 230 8.35 -2.93 -26.76
C LEU A 230 8.69 -3.49 -25.37
N GLY A 231 9.70 -4.36 -25.29
CA GLY A 231 10.06 -5.05 -24.06
C GLY A 231 8.96 -5.99 -23.55
N LYS A 232 8.91 -6.21 -22.24
CA LYS A 232 7.86 -7.00 -21.58
C LYS A 232 6.55 -6.22 -21.55
N LYS A 233 5.51 -6.74 -22.19
CA LYS A 233 4.15 -6.20 -22.12
C LYS A 233 3.47 -6.68 -20.85
N HIS A 234 2.82 -5.79 -20.10
CA HIS A 234 2.14 -6.17 -18.86
C HIS A 234 0.94 -5.30 -18.51
N ALA A 235 -0.17 -5.92 -18.10
CA ALA A 235 -1.41 -5.23 -17.72
C ALA A 235 -2.00 -5.73 -16.38
N ALA A 236 -1.91 -7.04 -16.12
CA ALA A 236 -2.61 -7.68 -15.00
C ALA A 236 -2.17 -7.22 -13.60
N SER A 237 -3.13 -6.69 -12.83
CA SER A 237 -3.01 -6.41 -11.38
C SER A 237 -3.40 -7.66 -10.57
N SER A 238 -3.44 -7.56 -9.22
CA SER A 238 -4.04 -8.61 -8.38
C SER A 238 -5.49 -8.89 -8.73
N PHE A 239 -6.26 -7.89 -9.13
CA PHE A 239 -7.65 -8.05 -9.56
C PHE A 239 -7.72 -8.86 -10.87
N SER A 240 -6.90 -8.49 -11.86
CA SER A 240 -6.89 -9.14 -13.17
C SER A 240 -6.50 -10.63 -13.09
N LEU A 241 -5.76 -11.06 -12.05
CA LEU A 241 -5.46 -12.47 -11.81
C LEU A 241 -6.72 -13.32 -11.62
N PHE A 242 -7.87 -12.76 -11.26
CA PHE A 242 -9.12 -13.50 -11.07
C PHE A 242 -10.06 -13.44 -12.27
N GLN A 243 -9.94 -12.42 -13.15
CA GLN A 243 -10.92 -12.18 -14.21
C GLN A 243 -10.36 -12.24 -15.64
N HIS A 244 -9.09 -11.88 -15.86
CA HIS A 244 -8.53 -11.66 -17.20
C HIS A 244 -7.23 -12.46 -17.47
N PRO A 245 -7.29 -13.80 -17.62
CA PRO A 245 -6.13 -14.60 -18.01
C PRO A 245 -5.41 -14.09 -19.27
N GLU A 246 -6.15 -13.56 -20.24
CA GLU A 246 -5.65 -12.99 -21.49
C GLU A 246 -4.75 -11.76 -21.28
N ALA A 247 -4.92 -11.05 -20.16
CA ALA A 247 -4.17 -9.83 -19.84
C ALA A 247 -2.85 -10.10 -19.11
N PHE A 248 -2.44 -11.36 -18.96
CA PHE A 248 -1.20 -11.73 -18.28
C PHE A 248 0.04 -11.40 -19.09
N LEU A 249 -0.10 -11.40 -20.43
CA LEU A 249 0.90 -10.93 -21.39
C LEU A 249 2.29 -11.55 -21.11
N ASP A 250 3.34 -10.75 -20.95
CA ASP A 250 4.71 -11.21 -20.72
C ASP A 250 5.09 -11.20 -19.22
N MET A 251 4.35 -10.49 -18.37
CA MET A 251 4.65 -10.28 -16.94
C MET A 251 3.39 -9.81 -16.19
N VAL A 252 3.21 -10.24 -14.94
CA VAL A 252 2.09 -9.80 -14.08
C VAL A 252 2.56 -8.83 -12.99
N ARG A 253 1.65 -7.98 -12.49
CA ARG A 253 1.93 -6.94 -11.47
C ARG A 253 1.03 -7.04 -10.23
N PRO A 254 1.05 -8.16 -9.50
CA PRO A 254 0.29 -8.29 -8.26
C PRO A 254 0.80 -7.34 -7.17
N GLY A 255 -0.15 -6.79 -6.42
CA GLY A 255 0.06 -6.10 -5.14
C GLY A 255 -0.52 -6.94 -4.01
N MET A 256 -1.77 -6.69 -3.62
CA MET A 256 -2.47 -7.38 -2.51
C MET A 256 -2.34 -8.91 -2.51
N ALA A 257 -2.37 -9.53 -3.70
CA ALA A 257 -2.24 -10.99 -3.81
C ALA A 257 -0.90 -11.51 -3.25
N ILE A 258 0.20 -10.76 -3.36
CA ILE A 258 1.50 -11.13 -2.77
C ILE A 258 1.38 -11.25 -1.24
N TYR A 259 0.62 -10.34 -0.64
CA TYR A 259 0.37 -10.29 0.80
C TYR A 259 -0.69 -11.30 1.23
N GLY A 260 -1.23 -12.09 0.29
CA GLY A 260 -2.21 -13.15 0.56
C GLY A 260 -3.60 -12.64 0.87
N ILE A 261 -3.91 -11.45 0.35
CA ILE A 261 -5.17 -10.77 0.55
C ILE A 261 -5.87 -10.65 -0.80
N TYR A 262 -7.14 -11.08 -0.85
CA TYR A 262 -7.96 -10.91 -2.04
C TYR A 262 -8.31 -9.42 -2.20
N SER A 263 -8.18 -8.88 -3.41
CA SER A 263 -8.53 -7.47 -3.67
C SER A 263 -10.02 -7.20 -3.55
N GLU A 264 -10.84 -8.22 -3.81
CA GLU A 264 -12.30 -8.23 -3.64
C GLU A 264 -12.69 -9.46 -2.81
N ASN A 265 -13.67 -9.32 -1.91
CA ASN A 265 -14.09 -10.40 -1.01
C ASN A 265 -14.63 -11.62 -1.78
N GLU A 266 -15.25 -11.35 -2.91
CA GLU A 266 -15.90 -12.29 -3.83
C GLU A 266 -14.87 -13.22 -4.46
N PHE A 267 -13.65 -12.72 -4.71
CA PHE A 267 -12.56 -13.52 -5.27
C PHE A 267 -12.15 -14.66 -4.35
N ARG A 268 -12.27 -14.48 -3.02
CA ARG A 268 -12.02 -15.57 -2.06
C ARG A 268 -12.93 -16.78 -2.30
N ARG A 269 -14.16 -16.55 -2.75
CA ARG A 269 -15.16 -17.61 -2.97
C ARG A 269 -14.92 -18.37 -4.28
N THR A 270 -14.14 -17.82 -5.21
CA THR A 270 -13.87 -18.44 -6.51
C THR A 270 -12.92 -19.64 -6.45
N SER A 271 -12.13 -19.77 -5.38
CA SER A 271 -11.11 -20.81 -5.21
C SER A 271 -10.06 -20.89 -6.34
N ILE A 272 -9.87 -19.81 -7.11
CA ILE A 272 -8.87 -19.74 -8.20
C ILE A 272 -7.43 -19.82 -7.65
N MET A 273 -7.19 -19.21 -6.48
CA MET A 273 -5.92 -19.25 -5.75
C MET A 273 -6.21 -19.38 -4.25
N ASP A 274 -5.35 -20.09 -3.53
CA ASP A 274 -5.34 -20.18 -2.05
C ASP A 274 -4.42 -19.09 -1.50
N LEU A 275 -4.97 -17.90 -1.22
CA LEU A 275 -4.19 -16.76 -0.71
C LEU A 275 -4.20 -16.71 0.83
N ARG A 276 -3.00 -16.68 1.41
CA ARG A 276 -2.77 -16.74 2.87
C ARG A 276 -2.23 -15.42 3.39
N PRO A 277 -2.98 -14.68 4.21
CA PRO A 277 -2.54 -13.39 4.73
C PRO A 277 -1.16 -13.51 5.36
N ALA A 278 -0.22 -12.74 4.81
CA ALA A 278 1.16 -12.77 5.24
C ALA A 278 1.47 -11.67 6.28
N ILE A 279 0.47 -10.86 6.64
CA ILE A 279 0.57 -9.78 7.61
C ILE A 279 -0.43 -10.01 8.75
N SER A 280 -0.04 -9.67 9.98
CA SER A 280 -0.95 -9.64 11.13
C SER A 280 -0.72 -8.41 11.97
N LEU A 281 -1.79 -7.79 12.49
CA LEU A 281 -1.71 -6.74 13.50
C LEU A 281 -2.06 -7.33 14.87
N LYS A 282 -1.17 -7.15 15.84
CA LYS A 282 -1.31 -7.70 17.18
C LYS A 282 -0.98 -6.66 18.24
N ALA A 283 -1.55 -6.86 19.42
CA ALA A 283 -1.24 -6.09 20.61
C ALA A 283 -1.37 -6.98 21.85
N ARG A 284 -1.10 -6.41 23.03
CA ARG A 284 -1.44 -7.03 24.31
C ARG A 284 -2.56 -6.27 24.98
N VAL A 285 -3.44 -6.99 25.68
CA VAL A 285 -4.46 -6.36 26.51
C VAL A 285 -3.78 -5.54 27.60
N ILE A 286 -4.12 -4.25 27.71
CA ILE A 286 -3.52 -3.34 28.70
C ILE A 286 -4.36 -3.14 29.94
N TYR A 287 -5.67 -3.37 29.84
CA TYR A 287 -6.58 -3.17 30.96
C TYR A 287 -7.84 -4.01 30.81
N VAL A 288 -8.32 -4.57 31.92
CA VAL A 288 -9.54 -5.34 32.00
C VAL A 288 -10.35 -4.81 33.18
N LYS A 289 -11.64 -4.53 32.95
CA LYS A 289 -12.52 -4.07 34.03
C LYS A 289 -13.96 -4.50 33.81
N LYS A 290 -14.71 -4.52 34.91
CA LYS A 290 -16.16 -4.69 34.89
C LYS A 290 -16.86 -3.35 34.72
N LEU A 291 -17.83 -3.28 33.82
CA LEU A 291 -18.84 -2.24 33.75
C LEU A 291 -20.12 -2.78 34.39
N SER A 292 -20.69 -2.04 35.33
CA SER A 292 -21.98 -2.37 35.92
C SER A 292 -23.11 -1.97 34.96
N LYS A 293 -24.29 -2.56 35.13
CA LYS A 293 -25.48 -2.11 34.40
C LYS A 293 -25.67 -0.58 34.53
N GLY A 294 -25.76 0.11 33.39
CA GLY A 294 -25.91 1.57 33.33
C GLY A 294 -24.59 2.35 33.12
N ASP A 295 -23.44 1.70 33.32
CA ASP A 295 -22.14 2.25 32.94
C ASP A 295 -22.01 2.35 31.43
N SER A 296 -21.04 3.15 30.96
CA SER A 296 -20.82 3.39 29.54
C SER A 296 -19.34 3.38 29.17
N ALA A 297 -19.05 3.20 27.88
CA ALA A 297 -17.70 3.26 27.33
C ALA A 297 -17.62 4.11 26.04
N GLY A 298 -16.44 4.66 25.81
CA GLY A 298 -16.08 5.48 24.66
C GLY A 298 -16.72 6.88 24.62
N TYR A 299 -16.32 7.65 23.62
CA TYR A 299 -16.81 9.02 23.42
C TYR A 299 -18.33 9.05 23.24
N ASN A 300 -18.97 10.11 23.76
CA ASN A 300 -20.42 10.31 23.71
C ASN A 300 -21.26 9.16 24.29
N ARG A 301 -20.68 8.35 25.19
CA ARG A 301 -21.31 7.13 25.74
C ARG A 301 -21.81 6.20 24.62
N ALA A 302 -21.04 6.08 23.54
CA ALA A 302 -21.41 5.30 22.36
C ALA A 302 -21.73 3.83 22.68
N TYR A 303 -21.20 3.32 23.79
CA TYR A 303 -21.59 2.05 24.37
C TYR A 303 -22.24 2.24 25.74
N LEU A 304 -23.39 1.58 25.97
CA LEU A 304 -24.09 1.52 27.26
C LEU A 304 -24.22 0.05 27.69
N ALA A 305 -23.73 -0.27 28.88
CA ALA A 305 -23.83 -1.59 29.47
C ALA A 305 -25.28 -1.86 29.90
N LYS A 306 -25.96 -2.80 29.22
CA LYS A 306 -27.33 -3.22 29.55
C LYS A 306 -27.39 -4.16 30.77
N GLU A 307 -26.26 -4.77 31.07
CA GLU A 307 -26.01 -5.68 32.18
C GLU A 307 -24.55 -5.56 32.60
N ASP A 308 -24.22 -6.18 33.72
CA ASP A 308 -22.85 -6.33 34.20
C ASP A 308 -22.00 -7.07 33.17
N VAL A 309 -20.93 -6.43 32.71
CA VAL A 309 -20.12 -6.92 31.58
C VAL A 309 -18.65 -6.58 31.74
N TRP A 310 -17.78 -7.53 31.42
CA TRP A 310 -16.35 -7.34 31.33
C TRP A 310 -15.97 -6.75 29.98
N VAL A 311 -15.06 -5.78 30.03
CA VAL A 311 -14.48 -5.14 28.86
C VAL A 311 -12.97 -5.15 28.96
N ALA A 312 -12.29 -5.26 27.82
CA ALA A 312 -10.85 -5.17 27.72
C ALA A 312 -10.45 -3.99 26.83
N THR A 313 -9.43 -3.23 27.25
CA THR A 313 -8.84 -2.15 26.46
C THR A 313 -7.58 -2.64 25.77
N LEU A 314 -7.46 -2.34 24.48
CA LEU A 314 -6.34 -2.71 23.63
C LEU A 314 -5.62 -1.42 23.15
N PRO A 315 -4.29 -1.38 23.15
CA PRO A 315 -3.50 -0.21 22.77
C PRO A 315 -3.33 -0.11 21.25
N VAL A 316 -4.45 -0.11 20.53
CA VAL A 316 -4.49 0.10 19.08
C VAL A 316 -5.61 1.08 18.78
N GLY A 317 -5.25 2.21 18.19
CA GLY A 317 -6.19 3.21 17.74
C GLY A 317 -6.07 3.53 16.26
N HIS A 318 -6.76 4.57 15.83
CA HIS A 318 -6.69 5.01 14.44
C HIS A 318 -5.35 5.65 14.06
N ALA A 319 -4.52 6.05 15.03
CA ALA A 319 -3.14 6.48 14.77
C ALA A 319 -2.22 5.31 14.39
N ASP A 320 -2.60 4.08 14.74
CA ASP A 320 -1.87 2.85 14.40
C ASP A 320 -2.35 2.26 13.06
N GLY A 321 -3.41 2.82 12.48
CA GLY A 321 -4.04 2.37 11.24
C GLY A 321 -5.34 1.58 11.43
N TRP A 322 -5.80 1.37 12.67
CA TRP A 322 -7.06 0.66 12.91
C TRP A 322 -8.28 1.52 12.56
N PRO A 323 -9.24 1.04 11.75
CA PRO A 323 -10.34 1.87 11.27
C PRO A 323 -11.16 2.49 12.41
N ARG A 324 -11.39 3.80 12.34
CA ARG A 324 -12.24 4.49 13.34
C ARG A 324 -13.66 3.93 13.41
N ALA A 325 -14.15 3.47 12.26
CA ALA A 325 -15.44 2.83 12.09
C ALA A 325 -15.45 1.34 12.51
N ALA A 326 -14.35 0.76 13.03
CA ALA A 326 -14.32 -0.66 13.38
C ALA A 326 -15.42 -1.09 14.38
N ALA A 327 -15.94 -0.16 15.17
CA ALA A 327 -17.05 -0.38 16.09
C ALA A 327 -18.45 -0.12 15.48
N LEU A 328 -18.64 -0.35 14.17
CA LEU A 328 -19.99 -0.36 13.58
C LEU A 328 -20.93 -1.27 14.39
N ALA A 329 -22.24 -1.03 14.29
CA ALA A 329 -23.31 -1.66 15.07
C ALA A 329 -22.96 -3.09 15.54
N ARG A 330 -23.15 -3.37 16.85
CA ARG A 330 -22.67 -4.57 17.59
C ARG A 330 -22.58 -5.90 16.82
N ASP A 331 -23.55 -6.18 15.95
CA ASP A 331 -23.65 -7.47 15.25
C ASP A 331 -22.91 -7.52 13.90
N LYS A 332 -22.44 -6.36 13.40
CA LYS A 332 -21.74 -6.18 12.13
C LYS A 332 -20.36 -5.55 12.26
N GLY A 333 -19.98 -5.08 13.45
CA GLY A 333 -18.68 -4.47 13.70
C GLY A 333 -17.53 -5.49 13.69
N ALA A 334 -16.31 -4.96 13.62
CA ALA A 334 -15.09 -5.76 13.67
C ALA A 334 -14.98 -6.51 15.00
N LYS A 335 -14.31 -7.66 14.95
CA LYS A 335 -13.99 -8.48 16.13
C LYS A 335 -12.48 -8.62 16.24
N VAL A 336 -12.00 -8.73 17.48
CA VAL A 336 -10.59 -8.99 17.78
C VAL A 336 -10.50 -10.34 18.47
N ARG A 337 -9.52 -11.15 18.07
CA ARG A 337 -9.29 -12.45 18.68
C ARG A 337 -8.41 -12.32 19.92
N VAL A 338 -8.83 -12.85 21.05
CA VAL A 338 -8.01 -12.95 22.27
C VAL A 338 -8.14 -14.37 22.82
N ASN A 339 -7.01 -15.04 23.07
CA ASN A 339 -6.97 -16.45 23.55
C ASN A 339 -7.79 -17.44 22.70
N GLY A 340 -7.96 -17.18 21.39
CA GLY A 340 -8.72 -18.04 20.48
C GLY A 340 -10.16 -17.58 20.21
N ASP A 341 -10.76 -16.83 21.13
CA ASP A 341 -12.14 -16.35 21.03
C ASP A 341 -12.24 -14.97 20.36
N LEU A 342 -13.33 -14.71 19.63
CA LEU A 342 -13.59 -13.44 18.96
C LEU A 342 -14.49 -12.54 19.80
N TYR A 343 -13.99 -11.35 20.13
CA TYR A 343 -14.70 -10.35 20.93
C TYR A 343 -15.04 -9.12 20.08
N PRO A 344 -16.30 -8.62 20.11
CA PRO A 344 -16.69 -7.46 19.31
C PRO A 344 -16.03 -6.19 19.83
N VAL A 345 -15.57 -5.35 18.90
CA VAL A 345 -15.13 -3.99 19.22
C VAL A 345 -16.35 -3.14 19.56
N ILE A 346 -16.29 -2.48 20.70
CA ILE A 346 -17.36 -1.60 21.20
C ILE A 346 -16.89 -0.16 21.32
N ALA A 347 -17.81 0.76 21.06
CA ALA A 347 -17.59 2.20 21.01
C ALA A 347 -16.54 2.65 19.96
N SER A 348 -16.63 3.91 19.51
CA SER A 348 -15.71 4.41 18.49
C SER A 348 -14.25 4.29 18.94
N VAL A 349 -13.39 3.79 18.04
CA VAL A 349 -11.95 3.67 18.24
C VAL A 349 -11.34 5.06 18.44
N SER A 350 -10.55 5.21 19.50
CA SER A 350 -9.83 6.44 19.83
C SER A 350 -8.51 6.55 19.05
N ALA A 351 -7.75 7.62 19.29
CA ALA A 351 -6.45 7.80 18.65
C ALA A 351 -5.48 6.65 18.92
N SER A 352 -5.50 6.09 20.13
CA SER A 352 -4.50 5.11 20.59
C SER A 352 -5.08 3.82 21.17
N HIS A 353 -6.40 3.73 21.30
CA HIS A 353 -7.04 2.59 21.95
C HIS A 353 -8.37 2.19 21.31
N CYS A 354 -8.68 0.90 21.41
CA CYS A 354 -10.01 0.35 21.20
C CYS A 354 -10.44 -0.49 22.41
N ILE A 355 -11.73 -0.78 22.49
CA ILE A 355 -12.33 -1.54 23.59
C ILE A 355 -13.07 -2.73 23.00
N VAL A 356 -12.90 -3.91 23.58
CA VAL A 356 -13.67 -5.10 23.23
C VAL A 356 -14.53 -5.53 24.41
N GLU A 357 -15.71 -6.06 24.09
CA GLU A 357 -16.61 -6.65 25.09
C GLU A 357 -16.30 -8.14 25.26
N VAL A 358 -15.98 -8.54 26.49
CA VAL A 358 -15.58 -9.92 26.83
C VAL A 358 -16.81 -10.76 27.20
N GLY A 359 -17.81 -10.16 27.83
CA GLY A 359 -19.03 -10.83 28.28
C GLY A 359 -19.18 -10.84 29.80
N ARG A 360 -19.97 -11.77 30.35
CA ARG A 360 -20.32 -11.79 31.78
C ARG A 360 -19.20 -12.31 32.69
N GLU A 361 -18.24 -13.01 32.14
CA GLU A 361 -17.11 -13.63 32.85
C GLU A 361 -15.79 -12.97 32.48
N GLU A 362 -14.85 -12.92 33.42
CA GLU A 362 -13.50 -12.42 33.21
C GLU A 362 -12.65 -13.48 32.48
N ARG A 363 -12.78 -13.58 31.15
CA ARG A 363 -12.08 -14.56 30.31
C ARG A 363 -10.76 -14.06 29.72
N VAL A 364 -10.50 -12.76 29.83
CA VAL A 364 -9.34 -12.07 29.26
C VAL A 364 -8.56 -11.41 30.39
N LYS A 365 -7.23 -11.47 30.33
CA LYS A 365 -6.31 -10.88 31.31
C LYS A 365 -5.39 -9.86 30.67
N ILE A 366 -4.86 -8.95 31.49
CA ILE A 366 -3.78 -8.04 31.06
C ILE A 366 -2.59 -8.88 30.59
N GLY A 367 -2.03 -8.51 29.43
CA GLY A 367 -0.90 -9.20 28.80
C GLY A 367 -1.29 -10.24 27.75
N ASP A 368 -2.55 -10.69 27.72
CA ASP A 368 -3.04 -11.64 26.70
C ASP A 368 -2.88 -11.03 25.30
N VAL A 369 -2.52 -11.88 24.33
CA VAL A 369 -2.31 -11.44 22.95
C VAL A 369 -3.65 -11.25 22.26
N ALA A 370 -3.87 -10.04 21.75
CA ALA A 370 -4.99 -9.67 20.93
C ALA A 370 -4.56 -9.61 19.46
N THR A 371 -5.27 -10.32 18.58
CA THR A 371 -5.05 -10.34 17.13
C THR A 371 -6.19 -9.62 16.43
N PHE A 372 -5.86 -8.51 15.78
CA PHE A 372 -6.81 -7.64 15.08
C PHE A 372 -7.16 -8.20 13.70
N PHE A 373 -6.13 -8.62 12.97
CA PHE A 373 -6.30 -9.46 11.80
C PHE A 373 -5.09 -10.40 11.60
N ASP A 374 -5.33 -11.55 10.99
CA ASP A 374 -4.34 -12.56 10.62
C ASP A 374 -4.86 -13.49 9.51
N SER A 375 -4.29 -14.69 9.36
CA SER A 375 -4.73 -15.68 8.39
C SER A 375 -5.92 -16.54 8.84
N GLN A 376 -6.38 -16.41 10.09
CA GLN A 376 -7.40 -17.26 10.69
C GLN A 376 -8.83 -16.79 10.37
N PRO A 377 -9.80 -17.71 10.18
CA PRO A 377 -11.18 -17.36 9.88
C PRO A 377 -11.83 -16.45 10.92
N GLY A 378 -12.55 -15.41 10.48
CA GLY A 378 -13.29 -14.49 11.34
C GLY A 378 -12.48 -13.29 11.84
N CYS A 379 -11.18 -13.26 11.56
CA CYS A 379 -10.33 -12.08 11.71
C CYS A 379 -9.37 -11.95 10.52
N ARG A 380 -9.75 -12.41 9.32
CA ARG A 380 -8.94 -12.11 8.14
C ARG A 380 -9.06 -10.63 7.76
N PRO A 381 -8.07 -10.05 7.06
CA PRO A 381 -8.18 -8.68 6.54
C PRO A 381 -9.49 -8.42 5.80
N GLU A 382 -9.92 -9.37 4.97
CA GLU A 382 -11.18 -9.29 4.20
C GLU A 382 -12.42 -9.27 5.12
N ASP A 383 -12.44 -10.11 6.15
CA ASP A 383 -13.53 -10.19 7.13
C ASP A 383 -13.66 -8.87 7.92
N VAL A 384 -12.51 -8.29 8.30
CA VAL A 384 -12.45 -7.02 9.02
C VAL A 384 -12.88 -5.87 8.14
N SER A 385 -12.40 -5.78 6.89
CA SER A 385 -12.77 -4.71 5.98
C SER A 385 -14.26 -4.73 5.64
N GLU A 386 -14.85 -5.91 5.44
CA GLU A 386 -16.29 -6.09 5.22
C GLU A 386 -17.09 -5.57 6.43
N SER A 387 -16.67 -5.95 7.64
CA SER A 387 -17.31 -5.54 8.90
C SER A 387 -17.21 -4.03 9.15
N CYS A 388 -16.18 -3.37 8.61
CA CYS A 388 -15.96 -1.94 8.77
C CYS A 388 -16.55 -1.08 7.64
N GLY A 389 -17.02 -1.71 6.55
CA GLY A 389 -17.36 -1.00 5.31
C GLY A 389 -16.17 -0.25 4.70
N ALA A 390 -14.96 -0.77 4.88
CA ALA A 390 -13.71 -0.18 4.40
C ALA A 390 -13.12 -0.99 3.25
N SER A 391 -12.23 -0.39 2.47
CA SER A 391 -11.43 -1.17 1.52
C SER A 391 -10.41 -2.02 2.27
N VAL A 392 -10.19 -3.27 1.85
CA VAL A 392 -9.15 -4.13 2.42
C VAL A 392 -7.74 -3.54 2.24
N TYR A 393 -7.57 -2.70 1.22
CA TYR A 393 -6.36 -1.91 1.01
C TYR A 393 -6.10 -0.95 2.18
N ASP A 394 -7.13 -0.24 2.65
CA ASP A 394 -6.99 0.76 3.72
C ASP A 394 -6.55 0.14 5.04
N LEU A 395 -6.96 -1.11 5.31
CA LEU A 395 -6.62 -1.82 6.53
C LEU A 395 -5.11 -2.04 6.69
N THR A 396 -4.41 -2.26 5.57
CA THR A 396 -2.99 -2.60 5.57
C THR A 396 -2.11 -1.41 5.19
N MET A 397 -2.52 -0.58 4.21
CA MET A 397 -1.76 0.59 3.77
C MET A 397 -1.65 1.68 4.84
N HIS A 398 -2.63 1.79 5.75
CA HIS A 398 -2.62 2.80 6.82
C HIS A 398 -1.95 2.33 8.11
N LEU A 399 -1.43 1.11 8.16
CA LEU A 399 -0.65 0.67 9.32
C LEU A 399 0.54 1.60 9.52
N ASN A 400 0.64 2.15 10.72
CA ASN A 400 1.63 3.17 11.02
C ASN A 400 3.05 2.65 10.74
N PRO A 401 3.88 3.38 9.97
CA PRO A 401 5.26 2.99 9.68
C PRO A 401 6.15 2.84 10.92
N LEU A 402 5.75 3.42 12.06
CA LEU A 402 6.47 3.31 13.34
C LEU A 402 6.14 2.03 14.12
N LEU A 403 5.10 1.28 13.75
CA LEU A 403 4.82 0.00 14.41
C LEU A 403 6.00 -0.97 14.23
N PRO A 404 6.48 -1.64 15.29
CA PRO A 404 7.51 -2.66 15.15
C PRO A 404 7.01 -3.79 14.24
N ARG A 405 7.86 -4.17 13.28
CA ARG A 405 7.59 -5.26 12.34
C ARG A 405 8.47 -6.45 12.69
N ARG A 406 7.85 -7.58 13.00
CA ARG A 406 8.51 -8.83 13.39
C ARG A 406 8.35 -9.83 12.25
N ILE A 407 9.48 -10.32 11.72
CA ILE A 407 9.46 -11.38 10.72
C ILE A 407 9.37 -12.71 11.45
N ILE A 408 8.34 -13.48 11.14
CA ILE A 408 8.05 -14.81 11.71
C ILE A 408 8.27 -15.87 10.64
#